data_AF-A0A453RL58-F1
#
_entry.id   AF-A0A453RL58-F1
#
_cell.length_a   1.000
_cell.length_b   1.000
_cell.length_c   1.000
_cell.angle_alpha   90.00
_cell.angle_beta   90.00
_cell.angle_gamma   90.00
#
_symmetry.space_group_name_H-M   'P 1'
#
loop_
_entity.id
_entity.type
_entity.pdbx_description
1 polymer ?
#
loop_
_entity_poly.entity_id
_entity_poly.type
_entity_poly.pdbx_seq_one_letter_code
_entity_poly.pdbx_strand_id
1 'polypeptide(L)'
;VPATAQFTWKSKAPLRCRFFLWLAMKNRCWTADRLARRGLPHPDACPFCDQHEETLDHIELTCVFARTIRRTLCTTIGKPAWTPEGHETSVDWCADKPKNMRVIITLVLWEMWKHRSAIVLMVLHPRSVGSLCKLWKKVTLGV
;
A
#
# COMPACT_ATOMS: atom_id res chain seq x y z
N VAL A 1 6.43 16.78 -15.69
CA VAL A 1 5.64 15.59 -15.27
C VAL A 1 6.01 15.29 -13.83
N PRO A 2 5.06 15.26 -12.87
CA PRO A 2 5.40 14.99 -11.47
C PRO A 2 6.14 13.66 -11.35
N ALA A 3 7.14 13.57 -10.48
CA ALA A 3 8.01 12.40 -10.31
C ALA A 3 7.21 11.09 -10.13
N THR A 4 6.06 11.20 -9.45
CA THR A 4 5.06 10.14 -9.23
C THR A 4 4.48 9.55 -10.52
N ALA A 5 4.16 10.39 -11.51
CA ALA A 5 3.60 9.94 -12.80
C ALA A 5 4.67 9.21 -13.63
N GLN A 6 5.93 9.65 -13.56
CA GLN A 6 7.01 8.95 -14.24
C GLN A 6 7.33 7.60 -13.57
N PHE A 7 7.30 7.54 -12.23
CA PHE A 7 7.48 6.30 -11.47
C PHE A 7 6.38 5.28 -11.82
N THR A 8 5.13 5.73 -11.86
CA THR A 8 3.98 4.85 -12.07
C THR A 8 3.80 4.42 -13.53
N TRP A 9 3.86 5.36 -14.48
CA TRP A 9 3.51 5.07 -15.87
C TRP A 9 4.70 4.60 -16.73
N LYS A 10 5.94 4.79 -16.28
CA LYS A 10 7.12 4.20 -16.96
C LYS A 10 7.57 2.85 -16.36
N SER A 11 6.93 2.39 -15.29
CA SER A 11 7.18 1.05 -14.74
C SER A 11 6.67 -0.03 -15.71
N LYS A 12 7.43 -1.12 -15.84
CA LYS A 12 7.02 -2.33 -16.60
C LYS A 12 6.11 -3.26 -15.78
N ALA A 13 5.69 -2.85 -14.58
CA ALA A 13 4.78 -3.65 -13.74
C ALA A 13 3.42 -3.86 -14.42
N PRO A 14 2.67 -4.93 -14.05
CA PRO A 14 1.32 -5.15 -14.57
C PRO A 14 0.40 -3.95 -14.34
N LEU A 15 -0.57 -3.74 -15.25
CA LEU A 15 -1.44 -2.56 -15.23
C LEU A 15 -2.17 -2.38 -13.88
N ARG A 16 -2.65 -3.48 -13.26
CA ARG A 16 -3.31 -3.45 -11.94
C ARG A 16 -2.39 -2.87 -10.86
N CYS A 17 -1.12 -3.29 -10.85
CA CYS A 17 -0.14 -2.82 -9.87
C CYS A 17 0.20 -1.35 -10.09
N ARG A 18 0.31 -0.92 -11.36
CA ARG A 18 0.53 0.49 -11.71
C ARG A 18 -0.67 1.37 -11.36
N PHE A 19 -1.89 0.88 -11.58
CA PHE A 19 -3.10 1.60 -11.20
C PHE A 19 -3.22 1.78 -9.68
N PHE A 20 -2.96 0.71 -8.92
CA PHE A 20 -2.84 0.78 -7.47
C PHE A 20 -1.80 1.82 -7.04
N LEU A 21 -0.58 1.71 -7.59
CA LEU A 21 0.50 2.64 -7.26
C LEU A 21 0.13 4.09 -7.60
N TRP A 22 -0.58 4.32 -8.71
CA TRP A 22 -1.04 5.66 -9.06
C TRP A 22 -2.02 6.23 -8.03
N LEU A 23 -2.93 5.39 -7.51
CA LEU A 23 -3.81 5.76 -6.41
C LEU A 23 -3.01 6.02 -5.15
N ALA A 24 -2.08 5.13 -4.79
CA ALA A 24 -1.23 5.26 -3.61
C ALA A 24 -0.42 6.57 -3.62
N MET A 25 0.22 6.89 -4.74
CA MET A 25 0.98 8.14 -4.89
C MET A 25 0.11 9.41 -4.82
N LYS A 26 -1.21 9.29 -5.00
CA LYS A 26 -2.18 10.38 -4.81
C LYS A 26 -2.86 10.31 -3.45
N ASN A 27 -2.38 9.45 -2.58
CA ASN A 27 -2.98 9.02 -1.33
C ASN A 27 -4.40 8.44 -1.51
N ARG A 28 -4.91 8.16 -2.72
CA ARG A 28 -6.33 7.80 -2.98
C ARG A 28 -6.72 6.35 -2.71
N CYS A 29 -5.87 5.59 -2.02
CA CYS A 29 -6.18 4.23 -1.60
C CYS A 29 -7.23 4.21 -0.48
N TRP A 30 -7.94 3.09 -0.31
CA TRP A 30 -8.99 2.95 0.70
C TRP A 30 -8.44 2.44 2.02
N THR A 31 -7.85 3.36 2.77
CA THR A 31 -7.31 3.14 4.12
C THR A 31 -8.37 3.42 5.20
N ALA A 32 -8.15 2.95 6.43
CA ALA A 32 -9.11 3.10 7.53
C ALA A 32 -9.39 4.58 7.81
N ASP A 33 -8.37 5.46 7.81
CA ASP A 33 -8.54 6.92 7.98
C ASP A 33 -9.52 7.53 6.95
N ARG A 34 -9.53 7.00 5.71
CA ARG A 34 -10.41 7.47 4.64
C ARG A 34 -11.82 6.92 4.74
N LEU A 35 -11.95 5.68 5.21
CA LEU A 35 -13.23 5.07 5.50
C LEU A 35 -13.89 5.80 6.69
N ALA A 36 -13.13 6.08 7.75
CA ALA A 36 -13.55 6.84 8.92
C ALA A 36 -14.11 8.22 8.54
N ARG A 37 -13.36 8.98 7.72
CA ARG A 37 -13.80 10.30 7.21
C ARG A 37 -15.08 10.26 6.37
N ARG A 38 -15.48 9.09 5.87
CA ARG A 38 -16.71 8.89 5.08
C ARG A 38 -17.82 8.19 5.87
N GLY A 39 -17.61 7.94 7.17
CA GLY A 39 -18.58 7.21 8.00
C GLY A 39 -18.78 5.75 7.57
N LEU A 40 -17.80 5.15 6.90
CA LEU A 40 -17.86 3.75 6.46
C LEU A 40 -17.24 2.83 7.52
N PRO A 41 -17.67 1.55 7.60
CA PRO A 41 -17.05 0.57 8.49
C PRO A 41 -15.55 0.46 8.24
N HIS A 42 -14.76 0.51 9.31
CA HIS A 42 -13.31 0.49 9.26
C HIS A 42 -12.74 -0.14 10.55
N PRO A 43 -11.53 -0.71 10.49
CA PRO A 43 -10.79 -1.10 11.69
C PRO A 43 -10.33 0.13 12.48
N ASP A 44 -10.32 0.03 13.81
CA ASP A 44 -9.84 1.10 14.71
C ASP A 44 -8.30 1.25 14.68
N ALA A 45 -7.60 0.18 14.31
CA ALA A 45 -6.14 0.14 14.23
C ALA A 45 -5.65 -0.51 12.93
N CYS A 46 -4.37 -0.28 12.62
CA CYS A 46 -3.69 -0.85 11.47
C CYS A 46 -3.78 -2.39 11.46
N PRO A 47 -4.31 -3.02 10.40
CA PRO A 47 -4.49 -4.47 10.30
C PRO A 47 -3.19 -5.28 10.36
N PHE A 48 -2.04 -4.62 10.23
CA PHE A 48 -0.73 -5.28 10.28
C PHE A 48 -0.05 -5.24 11.64
N CYS A 49 -0.20 -4.15 12.39
CA CYS A 49 0.52 -3.99 13.67
C CYS A 49 -0.39 -3.80 14.87
N ASP A 50 -1.68 -3.49 14.67
CA ASP A 50 -2.66 -3.26 15.73
C ASP A 50 -2.24 -2.17 16.75
N GLN A 51 -1.35 -1.25 16.37
CA GLN A 51 -0.72 -0.28 17.28
C GLN A 51 -1.06 1.18 16.97
N HIS A 52 -1.31 1.50 15.70
CA HIS A 52 -1.50 2.87 15.23
C HIS A 52 -2.68 2.95 14.25
N GLU A 53 -3.22 4.15 14.04
CA GLU A 53 -4.22 4.39 13.01
C GLU A 53 -3.68 3.99 11.62
N GLU A 54 -4.54 3.38 10.81
CA GLU A 54 -4.18 2.98 9.47
C GLU A 54 -4.21 4.16 8.49
N THR A 55 -3.02 4.65 8.14
CA THR A 55 -2.80 5.57 7.02
C THR A 55 -1.99 4.89 5.92
N LEU A 56 -1.98 5.47 4.71
CA LEU A 56 -1.20 4.91 3.61
C LEU A 56 0.31 4.94 3.92
N ASP A 57 0.82 6.05 4.44
CA ASP A 57 2.22 6.15 4.85
C ASP A 57 2.53 5.17 6.00
N HIS A 58 1.59 4.94 6.91
CA HIS A 58 1.78 3.92 7.93
C HIS A 58 1.91 2.51 7.33
N ILE A 59 0.96 2.09 6.49
CA ILE A 59 0.98 0.77 5.86
C ILE A 59 2.19 0.58 4.96
N GLU A 60 2.62 1.61 4.25
CA GLU A 60 3.71 1.48 3.30
C GLU A 60 5.08 1.61 3.96
N LEU A 61 5.26 2.50 4.94
CA LEU A 61 6.57 2.86 5.50
C LEU A 61 6.74 2.57 6.98
N THR A 62 5.87 3.12 7.84
CA THR A 62 6.20 3.23 9.27
C THR A 62 5.71 2.04 10.09
N CYS A 63 4.75 1.28 9.59
CA CYS A 63 4.28 0.04 10.20
C CYS A 63 5.43 -0.96 10.39
N VAL A 64 5.50 -1.60 11.55
CA VAL A 64 6.55 -2.59 11.87
C VAL A 64 6.60 -3.73 10.85
N PHE A 65 5.45 -4.17 10.36
CA PHE A 65 5.33 -5.15 9.28
C PHE A 65 5.94 -4.64 7.98
N ALA A 66 5.59 -3.41 7.57
CA ALA A 66 6.09 -2.77 6.37
C ALA A 66 7.62 -2.56 6.41
N ARG A 67 8.14 -2.09 7.54
CA ARG A 67 9.58 -1.94 7.79
C ARG A 67 10.32 -3.26 7.64
N THR A 68 9.73 -4.35 8.13
CA THR A 68 10.31 -5.69 8.03
C THR A 68 10.37 -6.14 6.58
N ILE A 69 9.28 -6.02 5.83
CA ILE A 69 9.25 -6.35 4.39
C ILE A 69 10.27 -5.53 3.61
N ARG A 70 10.34 -4.21 3.82
CA ARG A 70 11.28 -3.34 3.11
C ARG A 70 12.73 -3.66 3.44
N ARG A 71 13.04 -3.91 4.72
CA ARG A 71 14.39 -4.32 5.13
C ARG A 71 14.77 -5.63 4.43
N THR A 72 13.90 -6.63 4.47
CA THR A 72 14.11 -7.91 3.80
C THR A 72 14.27 -7.73 2.29
N LEU A 73 13.43 -6.90 1.65
CA LEU A 73 13.56 -6.59 0.23
C LEU A 73 14.94 -5.98 -0.07
N CYS A 74 15.34 -4.95 0.68
CA CYS A 74 16.60 -4.24 0.50
C CYS A 74 17.82 -5.16 0.71
N THR A 75 17.76 -6.07 1.69
CA THR A 75 18.83 -7.05 1.90
C THR A 75 18.86 -8.10 0.80
N THR A 76 17.72 -8.63 0.36
CA THR A 76 17.65 -9.63 -0.72
C THR A 76 18.15 -9.09 -2.06
N ILE A 77 17.93 -7.80 -2.36
CA ILE A 77 18.46 -7.17 -3.59
C ILE A 77 19.91 -6.68 -3.45
N GLY A 78 20.57 -6.94 -2.32
CA GLY A 78 21.96 -6.52 -2.08
C GLY A 78 22.14 -5.01 -1.89
N LYS A 79 21.10 -4.29 -1.45
CA LYS A 79 21.10 -2.83 -1.23
C LYS A 79 20.55 -2.47 0.16
N PRO A 80 21.17 -2.92 1.27
CA PRO A 80 20.69 -2.63 2.62
C PRO A 80 20.62 -1.13 2.94
N ALA A 81 21.49 -0.33 2.34
CA ALA A 81 21.52 1.14 2.47
C ALA A 81 20.27 1.84 1.89
N TRP A 82 19.42 1.14 1.14
CA TRP A 82 18.17 1.68 0.62
C TRP A 82 16.99 1.53 1.58
N THR A 83 17.22 0.99 2.78
CA THR A 83 16.15 0.86 3.77
C THR A 83 15.69 2.27 4.18
N PRO A 84 14.40 2.62 4.03
CA PRO A 84 13.93 3.97 4.33
C PRO A 84 14.13 4.30 5.80
N GLU A 85 14.58 5.52 6.05
CA GLU A 85 14.63 6.10 7.39
C GLU A 85 13.24 6.62 7.77
N GLY A 86 12.96 6.73 9.07
CA GLY A 86 11.61 7.01 9.58
C GLY A 86 10.99 8.37 9.19
N HIS A 87 11.73 9.20 8.43
CA HIS A 87 11.31 10.55 8.03
C HIS A 87 10.97 10.69 6.54
N GLU A 88 11.22 9.66 5.71
CA GLU A 88 10.92 9.71 4.27
C GLU A 88 9.45 9.38 3.98
N THR A 89 8.85 10.00 2.95
CA THR A 89 7.53 9.59 2.44
C THR A 89 7.66 8.44 1.45
N SER A 90 6.57 7.67 1.25
CA SER A 90 6.64 6.47 0.39
C SER A 90 6.93 6.87 -1.06
N VAL A 91 6.42 8.04 -1.43
CA VAL A 91 6.65 8.69 -2.72
C VAL A 91 8.12 9.01 -2.92
N ASP A 92 8.75 9.68 -1.95
CA ASP A 92 10.14 10.14 -2.05
C ASP A 92 11.09 8.95 -2.10
N TRP A 93 10.87 7.97 -1.21
CA TRP A 93 11.66 6.74 -1.19
C TRP A 93 11.62 6.00 -2.52
N CYS A 94 10.44 5.93 -3.15
CA CYS A 94 10.23 5.30 -4.45
C CYS A 94 10.87 6.09 -5.60
N ALA A 95 10.75 7.43 -5.59
CA ALA A 95 11.16 8.29 -6.70
C ALA A 95 12.68 8.23 -6.96
N ASP A 96 13.46 8.08 -5.89
CA ASP A 96 14.92 7.97 -5.90
C ASP A 96 15.45 6.65 -6.53
N LYS A 97 14.60 5.63 -6.67
CA LYS A 97 15.06 4.28 -7.09
C LYS A 97 15.16 4.13 -8.62
N PRO A 98 16.17 3.36 -9.09
CA PRO A 98 16.41 3.18 -10.52
C PRO A 98 15.25 2.43 -11.21
N LYS A 99 15.08 2.67 -12.51
CA LYS A 99 13.92 2.22 -13.29
C LYS A 99 13.65 0.71 -13.21
N ASN A 100 14.71 -0.11 -13.19
CA ASN A 100 14.63 -1.56 -13.07
C ASN A 100 14.04 -2.02 -11.72
N MET A 101 14.31 -1.26 -10.65
CA MET A 101 13.83 -1.59 -9.30
C MET A 101 12.38 -1.15 -9.07
N ARG A 102 11.89 -0.19 -9.86
CA ARG A 102 10.49 0.28 -9.76
C ARG A 102 9.50 -0.86 -9.91
N VAL A 103 9.77 -1.84 -10.77
CA VAL A 103 8.89 -3.00 -10.96
C VAL A 103 8.78 -3.82 -9.67
N ILE A 104 9.92 -4.17 -9.08
CA ILE A 104 9.97 -4.97 -7.85
C ILE A 104 9.29 -4.22 -6.70
N ILE A 105 9.62 -2.94 -6.51
CA ILE A 105 9.00 -2.09 -5.48
C ILE A 105 7.48 -2.00 -5.68
N THR A 106 7.03 -1.78 -6.93
CA THR A 106 5.60 -1.72 -7.25
C THR A 106 4.89 -3.04 -6.91
N LEU A 107 5.52 -4.18 -7.21
CA LEU A 107 4.96 -5.49 -6.90
C LEU A 107 4.88 -5.73 -5.38
N VAL A 108 5.93 -5.39 -4.62
CA VAL A 108 5.93 -5.55 -3.16
C VAL A 108 4.85 -4.68 -2.51
N LEU A 109 4.74 -3.41 -2.88
CA LEU A 109 3.68 -2.53 -2.38
C LEU A 109 2.28 -3.07 -2.73
N TRP A 110 2.12 -3.62 -3.93
CA TRP A 110 0.88 -4.26 -4.35
C TRP A 110 0.56 -5.54 -3.55
N GLU A 111 1.54 -6.41 -3.31
CA GLU A 111 1.35 -7.63 -2.50
C GLU A 111 0.98 -7.28 -1.06
N MET A 112 1.65 -6.29 -0.46
CA MET A 112 1.29 -5.77 0.86
C MET A 112 -0.16 -5.25 0.86
N TRP A 113 -0.54 -4.46 -0.13
CA TRP A 113 -1.90 -3.94 -0.24
C TRP A 113 -2.95 -5.05 -0.36
N LYS A 114 -2.69 -6.08 -1.16
CA LYS A 114 -3.58 -7.25 -1.27
C LYS A 114 -3.70 -7.98 0.06
N HIS A 115 -2.58 -8.20 0.76
CA HIS A 115 -2.57 -8.90 2.05
C HIS A 115 -3.40 -8.12 3.09
N ARG A 116 -3.18 -6.80 3.22
CA ARG A 116 -4.01 -5.93 4.06
C ARG A 116 -5.49 -6.02 3.68
N SER A 117 -5.77 -5.97 2.37
CA SER A 117 -7.15 -6.02 1.87
C SER A 117 -7.84 -7.33 2.24
N ALA A 118 -7.11 -8.45 2.23
CA ALA A 118 -7.62 -9.74 2.69
C ALA A 118 -7.91 -9.75 4.20
N ILE A 119 -7.03 -9.19 5.03
CA ILE A 119 -7.23 -9.14 6.49
C ILE A 119 -8.50 -8.38 6.85
N VAL A 120 -8.67 -7.16 6.35
CA VAL A 120 -9.85 -6.35 6.64
C VAL A 120 -11.12 -7.00 6.07
N LEU A 121 -11.01 -7.74 4.96
CA LEU A 121 -12.14 -8.50 4.40
C LEU A 121 -12.58 -9.61 5.36
N MET A 122 -11.62 -10.26 6.03
CA MET A 122 -11.91 -11.29 7.04
C MET A 122 -12.48 -10.69 8.32
N VAL A 123 -11.89 -9.60 8.83
CA VAL A 123 -12.32 -8.94 10.08
C VAL A 123 -13.73 -8.35 9.95
N LEU A 124 -14.05 -7.74 8.81
CA LEU A 124 -15.40 -7.22 8.54
C LEU A 124 -16.41 -8.33 8.20
N HIS A 125 -16.01 -9.61 8.17
CA HIS A 125 -16.88 -10.72 7.77
C HIS A 125 -16.96 -11.83 8.84
N PRO A 126 -17.99 -11.75 9.71
CA PRO A 126 -18.73 -12.99 9.97
C PRO A 126 -20.23 -12.95 9.62
N ARG A 127 -20.94 -11.81 9.56
CA ARG A 127 -22.43 -11.87 9.50
C ARG A 127 -23.23 -10.85 8.68
N SER A 128 -22.65 -9.82 8.07
CA SER A 128 -23.46 -8.92 7.24
C SER A 128 -22.62 -8.13 6.25
N VAL A 129 -23.28 -7.70 5.18
CA VAL A 129 -22.80 -6.78 4.14
C VAL A 129 -22.01 -7.39 2.96
N GLY A 130 -22.65 -8.33 2.27
CA GLY A 130 -22.23 -8.76 0.92
C GLY A 130 -22.12 -7.60 -0.11
N SER A 131 -22.84 -6.50 0.09
CA SER A 131 -22.77 -5.30 -0.76
C SER A 131 -21.49 -4.48 -0.54
N LEU A 132 -20.99 -4.38 0.70
CA LEU A 132 -19.74 -3.69 1.02
C LEU A 132 -18.55 -4.51 0.56
N CYS A 133 -18.57 -5.83 0.73
CA CYS A 133 -17.54 -6.71 0.19
C CYS A 133 -17.43 -6.64 -1.35
N LYS A 134 -18.57 -6.52 -2.06
CA LYS A 134 -18.61 -6.26 -3.51
C LYS A 134 -18.11 -4.87 -3.88
N LEU A 135 -18.54 -3.83 -3.16
CA LEU A 135 -18.07 -2.46 -3.36
C LEU A 135 -16.56 -2.39 -3.12
N TRP A 136 -16.06 -3.06 -2.10
CA TRP A 136 -14.64 -3.08 -1.76
C TRP A 136 -13.81 -3.90 -2.76
N LYS A 137 -14.32 -5.02 -3.27
CA LYS A 137 -13.66 -5.69 -4.42
C LYS A 137 -13.63 -4.80 -5.67
N LYS A 138 -14.73 -4.10 -5.99
CA LYS A 138 -14.81 -3.15 -7.11
C LYS A 138 -13.85 -1.98 -6.97
N VAL A 139 -13.80 -1.42 -5.77
CA VAL A 139 -13.15 -0.14 -5.51
C VAL A 139 -11.66 -0.31 -5.14
N THR A 140 -11.28 -1.45 -4.56
CA THR A 140 -9.93 -1.71 -4.04
C THR A 140 -9.11 -2.63 -4.97
N LEU A 141 -9.75 -3.50 -5.76
CA LEU A 141 -9.11 -4.43 -6.71
C LEU A 141 -9.44 -4.14 -8.18
N GLY A 142 -10.36 -3.21 -8.47
CA GLY A 142 -10.72 -2.84 -9.84
C GLY A 142 -11.46 -3.93 -10.62
N VAL A 143 -12.30 -4.74 -9.95
CA VAL A 143 -13.19 -5.75 -10.56
C VAL A 143 -14.63 -5.48 -10.18
#